data_AF-A0A8T2Y5P1-F1
#
_entry.id   AF-A0A8T2Y5P1-F1
#
_cell.length_a   1.000
_cell.length_b   1.000
_cell.length_c   1.000
_cell.angle_alpha   90.00
_cell.angle_beta   90.00
_cell.angle_gamma   90.00
#
_symmetry.space_group_name_H-M   'P 1'
#
loop_
_entity.id
_entity.type
_entity.pdbx_description
1 polymer ?
#
loop_
_entity_poly.entity_id
_entity_poly.type
_entity_poly.pdbx_seq_one_letter_code
_entity_poly.pdbx_strand_id
1 'polypeptide(L)'
;MMKKKEITNDHTFVDTIFSWSLEDIFNENLFKVENIPESFDSVGHYLRSYEIPLLEETRAQLSSSMDIISRAPFAEMVAFFEAKPHGTLLYDVNIDYWRNRSRGSGKEHYKTLPGDIVILTSAKPENVSDLQRVGRTWTFAVVTSITGDETEDAATYTSFTVKAQKDIEISDGLQKSLT
;
A
#
# COMPACT_ATOMS: atom_id res chain seq x y z
N MET A 1 21.21 19.98 -6.76
CA MET A 1 21.78 18.80 -7.44
C MET A 1 21.03 17.58 -6.94
N MET A 2 19.98 17.18 -7.64
CA MET A 2 19.17 16.03 -7.26
C MET A 2 19.96 14.76 -7.60
N LYS A 3 20.22 13.92 -6.59
CA LYS A 3 20.90 12.64 -6.78
C LYS A 3 19.92 11.69 -7.47
N LYS A 4 20.26 11.27 -8.68
CA LYS A 4 19.55 10.20 -9.39
C LYS A 4 19.76 8.91 -8.58
N LYS A 5 18.69 8.31 -8.07
CA LYS A 5 18.74 7.06 -7.32
C LYS A 5 18.94 5.93 -8.34
N GLU A 6 20.11 5.29 -8.32
CA GLU A 6 20.37 4.07 -9.11
C GLU A 6 19.54 2.92 -8.54
N ILE A 7 18.82 2.21 -9.42
CA ILE A 7 18.03 1.03 -9.07
C ILE A 7 18.96 -0.18 -9.13
N THR A 8 19.31 -0.74 -7.98
CA THR A 8 20.09 -1.99 -7.86
C THR A 8 19.19 -3.22 -8.01
N ASN A 9 19.70 -4.25 -8.69
CA ASN A 9 18.99 -5.38 -9.28
C ASN A 9 18.43 -6.45 -8.28
N ASP A 10 18.15 -6.06 -7.04
CA ASP A 10 17.64 -6.96 -5.97
C ASP A 10 16.37 -6.41 -5.29
N HIS A 11 15.78 -5.36 -5.86
CA HIS A 11 14.55 -4.73 -5.35
C HIS A 11 13.36 -5.10 -6.22
N THR A 12 12.32 -5.66 -5.61
CA THR A 12 11.05 -5.88 -6.30
C THR A 12 10.38 -4.53 -6.59
N PHE A 13 9.42 -4.52 -7.52
CA PHE A 13 8.63 -3.33 -7.81
C PHE A 13 7.99 -2.70 -6.56
N VAL A 14 7.52 -3.55 -5.63
CA VAL A 14 6.99 -3.13 -4.33
C VAL A 14 8.06 -2.46 -3.47
N ASP A 15 9.28 -3.01 -3.44
CA ASP A 15 10.37 -2.42 -2.64
C ASP A 15 10.76 -1.04 -3.17
N THR A 16 10.70 -0.83 -4.50
CA THR A 16 10.88 0.50 -5.10
C THR A 16 9.82 1.49 -4.65
N ILE A 17 8.54 1.10 -4.70
CA ILE A 17 7.42 1.94 -4.22
C ILE A 17 7.56 2.26 -2.74
N PHE A 18 7.90 1.26 -1.92
CA PHE A 18 8.09 1.41 -0.48
C PHE A 18 9.33 2.24 -0.13
N SER A 19 10.23 2.48 -1.08
CA SER A 19 11.37 3.37 -0.89
C SER A 19 11.03 4.86 -1.04
N TRP A 20 9.82 5.19 -1.53
CA TRP A 20 9.38 6.58 -1.73
C TRP A 20 8.89 7.21 -0.42
N SER A 21 9.33 8.44 -0.19
CA SER A 21 8.74 9.32 0.81
C SER A 21 7.44 9.94 0.31
N LEU A 22 6.68 10.61 1.18
CA LEU A 22 5.53 11.42 0.74
C LEU A 22 5.97 12.54 -0.22
N GLU A 23 7.15 13.14 0.01
CA GLU A 23 7.69 14.17 -0.89
C GLU A 23 7.98 13.59 -2.28
N ASP A 24 8.53 12.38 -2.36
CA ASP A 24 8.74 11.67 -3.63
C ASP A 24 7.41 11.39 -4.33
N ILE A 25 6.40 10.91 -3.60
CA ILE A 25 5.06 10.64 -4.15
C ILE A 25 4.44 11.91 -4.74
N PHE A 26 4.59 13.07 -4.09
CA PHE A 26 4.07 14.34 -4.58
C PHE A 26 4.94 15.04 -5.63
N ASN A 27 6.16 14.55 -5.87
CA ASN A 27 7.06 15.14 -6.83
C ASN A 27 6.75 14.65 -8.26
N GLU A 28 6.02 15.45 -9.02
CA GLU A 28 5.71 15.21 -10.45
C GLU A 28 6.96 15.11 -11.35
N ASN A 29 8.12 15.53 -10.85
CA ASN A 29 9.39 15.47 -11.58
C ASN A 29 10.33 14.37 -11.03
N LEU A 30 9.83 13.46 -10.19
CA LEU A 30 10.63 12.36 -9.63
C LEU A 30 11.20 11.48 -10.76
N PHE A 31 10.38 11.21 -11.78
CA PHE A 31 10.75 10.43 -12.95
C PHE A 31 10.72 11.30 -14.21
N LYS A 32 11.74 11.12 -15.06
CA LYS A 32 11.77 11.73 -16.40
C LYS A 32 11.28 10.69 -17.39
N VAL A 33 10.04 10.81 -17.83
CA VAL A 33 9.43 9.93 -18.84
C VAL A 33 9.90 10.36 -20.23
N GLU A 34 10.48 9.42 -20.97
CA GLU A 34 10.85 9.60 -22.38
C GLU A 34 9.76 8.99 -23.29
N ASN A 35 9.74 9.40 -24.56
CA ASN A 35 8.80 8.83 -25.52
C ASN A 35 9.06 7.33 -25.71
N ILE A 36 7.99 6.54 -25.64
CA ILE A 36 8.08 5.10 -25.93
C ILE A 36 8.35 4.93 -27.43
N PRO A 37 9.39 4.17 -27.83
CA PRO A 37 9.67 3.90 -29.23
C PRO A 37 8.51 3.21 -29.95
N GLU A 38 8.37 3.46 -31.25
CA GLU A 38 7.34 2.79 -32.08
C GLU A 38 7.68 1.33 -32.37
N SER A 39 8.95 0.94 -32.25
CA SER A 39 9.44 -0.43 -32.46
C SER A 39 10.57 -0.78 -31.49
N PHE A 40 10.80 -2.07 -31.29
CA PHE A 40 11.76 -2.55 -30.30
C PHE A 40 12.69 -3.61 -30.89
N ASP A 41 13.99 -3.44 -30.66
CA ASP A 41 15.03 -4.37 -31.15
C ASP A 41 15.03 -5.72 -30.43
N SER A 42 14.42 -5.79 -29.24
CA SER A 42 14.31 -7.02 -28.44
C SER A 42 13.23 -6.92 -27.38
N VAL A 43 12.84 -8.06 -26.80
CA VAL A 43 11.95 -8.11 -25.62
C VAL A 43 12.56 -7.34 -24.44
N GLY A 44 13.88 -7.40 -24.24
CA GLY A 44 14.54 -6.64 -23.18
C GLY A 44 14.55 -5.13 -23.42
N HIS A 45 14.58 -4.68 -24.68
CA HIS A 45 14.41 -3.27 -25.03
C HIS A 45 12.97 -2.82 -24.77
N TYR A 46 11.98 -3.64 -25.15
CA TYR A 46 10.57 -3.42 -24.86
C TYR A 46 10.32 -3.26 -23.35
N LEU A 47 10.68 -4.26 -22.53
CA LEU A 47 10.39 -4.24 -21.10
C LEU A 47 11.02 -3.03 -20.38
N ARG A 48 12.28 -2.70 -20.71
CA ARG A 48 12.96 -1.53 -20.12
C ARG A 48 12.36 -0.19 -20.54
N SER A 49 11.76 -0.11 -21.72
CA SER A 49 11.10 1.13 -22.19
C SER A 49 9.87 1.50 -21.36
N TYR A 50 9.25 0.52 -20.68
CA TYR A 50 8.07 0.73 -19.84
C TYR A 50 8.36 0.83 -18.35
N GLU A 51 9.60 0.60 -17.91
CA GLU A 51 9.95 0.62 -16.49
C GLU A 51 9.70 2.00 -15.85
N ILE A 52 10.22 3.07 -16.46
CA ILE A 52 10.03 4.43 -15.97
C ILE A 52 8.56 4.91 -16.11
N PRO A 53 7.89 4.72 -17.27
CA PRO A 53 6.45 5.01 -17.38
C PRO A 53 5.60 4.32 -16.30
N LEU A 54 5.87 3.04 -15.99
CA LEU A 54 5.13 2.30 -14.97
C LEU A 54 5.33 2.86 -13.56
N LEU A 55 6.58 3.24 -13.22
CA LEU A 55 6.87 3.87 -11.94
C LEU A 55 6.19 5.24 -11.81
N GLU A 56 6.22 6.05 -12.88
CA GLU A 56 5.58 7.36 -12.89
C GLU A 56 4.05 7.27 -12.80
N GLU A 57 3.42 6.36 -13.56
CA GLU A 57 1.98 6.10 -13.49
C GLU A 57 1.57 5.67 -12.07
N THR A 58 2.37 4.81 -11.44
CA THR A 58 2.12 4.32 -10.08
C THR A 58 2.28 5.43 -9.05
N ARG A 59 3.32 6.27 -9.19
CA ARG A 59 3.53 7.45 -8.34
C ARG A 59 2.35 8.42 -8.46
N ALA A 60 1.93 8.74 -9.68
CA ALA A 60 0.80 9.63 -9.95
C ALA A 60 -0.51 9.10 -9.35
N GLN A 61 -0.76 7.78 -9.48
CA GLN A 61 -1.95 7.13 -8.91
C GLN A 61 -1.93 7.14 -7.37
N LEU A 62 -0.77 6.92 -6.74
CA LEU A 62 -0.61 7.05 -5.29
C LEU A 62 -0.85 8.50 -4.84
N SER A 63 -0.28 9.48 -5.53
CA SER A 63 -0.49 10.90 -5.26
C SER A 63 -1.98 11.27 -5.30
N SER A 64 -2.67 10.89 -6.37
CA SER A 64 -4.12 11.09 -6.54
C SER A 64 -4.95 10.40 -5.44
N SER A 65 -4.49 9.24 -4.98
CA SER A 65 -5.15 8.52 -3.87
C SER A 65 -4.97 9.23 -2.53
N MET A 66 -3.86 9.91 -2.30
CA MET A 66 -3.62 10.71 -1.09
C MET A 66 -4.51 11.95 -1.01
N ASP A 67 -4.85 12.57 -2.14
CA ASP A 67 -5.74 13.75 -2.19
C ASP A 67 -7.15 13.45 -1.67
N ILE A 68 -7.56 12.17 -1.72
CA ILE A 68 -8.89 11.70 -1.34
C ILE A 68 -8.84 10.73 -0.15
N ILE A 69 -7.76 10.75 0.62
CA ILE A 69 -7.50 9.81 1.73
C ILE A 69 -8.62 9.80 2.79
N SER A 70 -9.23 10.95 3.08
CA SER A 70 -10.33 11.07 4.07
C SER A 70 -11.62 10.35 3.66
N ARG A 71 -11.77 10.10 2.36
CA ARG A 71 -12.90 9.42 1.74
C ARG A 71 -12.55 8.00 1.28
N ALA A 72 -11.31 7.57 1.48
CA ALA A 72 -10.90 6.21 1.14
C ALA A 72 -11.64 5.19 2.01
N PRO A 73 -11.82 3.94 1.51
CA PRO A 73 -12.26 2.84 2.34
C PRO A 73 -11.33 2.69 3.55
N PHE A 74 -11.91 2.53 4.74
CA PHE A 74 -11.14 2.35 5.97
C PHE A 74 -11.84 1.34 6.89
N ALA A 75 -11.07 0.69 7.75
CA ALA A 75 -11.59 -0.25 8.74
C ALA A 75 -10.78 -0.14 10.02
N GLU A 76 -11.35 -0.59 11.13
CA GLU A 76 -10.64 -0.68 12.40
C GLU A 76 -9.95 -2.04 12.48
N MET A 77 -8.69 -2.02 12.89
CA MET A 77 -7.89 -3.22 13.06
C MET A 77 -8.27 -3.86 14.39
N VAL A 78 -8.87 -5.04 14.32
CA VAL A 78 -9.26 -5.85 15.48
C VAL A 78 -8.06 -6.64 16.00
N ALA A 79 -7.20 -7.10 15.09
CA ALA A 79 -6.02 -7.88 15.44
C ALA A 79 -4.88 -7.66 14.46
N PHE A 80 -3.65 -7.71 14.97
CA PHE A 80 -2.43 -7.48 14.20
C PHE A 80 -1.28 -8.26 14.79
N PHE A 81 -0.76 -9.22 14.03
CA PHE A 81 0.32 -10.07 14.50
C PHE A 81 1.34 -10.26 13.40
N GLU A 82 2.60 -10.36 13.78
CA GLU A 82 3.65 -10.72 12.83
C GLU A 82 3.41 -12.16 12.33
N ALA A 83 3.32 -12.30 11.01
CA ALA A 83 3.14 -13.57 10.35
C ALA A 83 4.45 -14.38 10.39
N LYS A 84 4.33 -15.71 10.44
CA LYS A 84 5.51 -16.57 10.41
C LYS A 84 6.09 -16.65 8.99
N PRO A 85 7.43 -16.65 8.84
CA PRO A 85 8.44 -16.55 9.88
C PRO A 85 8.69 -15.10 10.34
N HIS A 86 9.02 -14.93 11.62
CA HIS A 86 9.36 -13.64 12.23
C HIS A 86 10.55 -12.96 11.51
N GLY A 87 10.56 -11.63 11.48
CA GLY A 87 11.56 -10.78 10.84
C GLY A 87 11.34 -10.53 9.35
N THR A 88 10.13 -10.81 8.82
CA THR A 88 9.82 -10.68 7.39
C THR A 88 8.97 -9.47 7.03
N LEU A 89 8.62 -8.61 8.00
CA LEU A 89 7.65 -7.51 7.84
C LEU A 89 6.29 -7.98 7.29
N LEU A 90 5.99 -9.27 7.42
CA LEU A 90 4.70 -9.85 7.10
C LEU A 90 3.83 -9.81 8.34
N TYR A 91 2.58 -9.37 8.19
CA TYR A 91 1.64 -9.29 9.29
C TYR A 91 0.29 -9.82 8.87
N ASP A 92 -0.31 -10.62 9.74
CA ASP A 92 -1.70 -11.03 9.63
C ASP A 92 -2.57 -9.94 10.26
N VAL A 93 -3.52 -9.44 9.47
CA VAL A 93 -4.40 -8.33 9.81
C VAL A 93 -5.83 -8.84 9.84
N ASN A 94 -6.51 -8.62 10.97
CA ASN A 94 -7.94 -8.79 11.09
C ASN A 94 -8.58 -7.41 11.24
N ILE A 95 -9.53 -7.10 10.37
CA ILE A 95 -10.32 -5.88 10.44
C ILE A 95 -11.78 -6.21 10.76
N ASP A 96 -12.50 -5.26 11.34
CA ASP A 96 -13.94 -5.40 11.56
C ASP A 96 -14.70 -5.46 10.21
N TYR A 97 -14.97 -4.31 9.61
CA TYR A 97 -15.62 -4.17 8.33
C TYR A 97 -15.18 -2.87 7.66
N TRP A 98 -14.95 -2.92 6.36
CA TRP A 98 -14.69 -1.71 5.59
C TRP A 98 -15.89 -0.75 5.64
N ARG A 99 -15.61 0.48 6.04
CA ARG A 99 -16.46 1.67 5.93
C ARG A 99 -16.10 2.40 4.64
N ASN A 100 -16.99 3.25 4.13
CA ASN A 100 -16.79 4.01 2.88
C ASN A 100 -16.42 3.14 1.66
N ARG A 101 -16.99 1.92 1.57
CA ARG A 101 -16.70 0.97 0.47
C ARG A 101 -17.14 1.48 -0.90
N SER A 102 -18.14 2.37 -0.97
CA SER A 102 -18.71 2.86 -2.23
C SER A 102 -18.24 4.27 -2.57
N ARG A 103 -17.83 4.46 -3.83
CA ARG A 103 -17.46 5.78 -4.38
C ARG A 103 -18.60 6.44 -5.16
N GLY A 104 -19.83 6.40 -4.63
CA GLY A 104 -21.05 6.92 -5.25
C GLY A 104 -22.08 5.82 -5.58
N SER A 105 -23.28 6.21 -6.00
CA SER A 105 -24.36 5.28 -6.37
C SER A 105 -23.98 4.53 -7.65
N GLY A 106 -23.78 3.21 -7.56
CA GLY A 106 -23.54 2.33 -8.71
C GLY A 106 -22.10 1.86 -8.91
N LYS A 107 -21.16 2.19 -8.01
CA LYS A 107 -19.82 1.57 -8.01
C LYS A 107 -19.80 0.35 -7.08
N GLU A 108 -19.14 -0.70 -7.54
CA GLU A 108 -18.88 -1.90 -6.75
C GLU A 108 -18.20 -1.55 -5.42
N HIS A 109 -18.59 -2.25 -4.36
CA HIS A 109 -18.02 -2.04 -3.05
C HIS A 109 -16.55 -2.46 -3.07
N TYR A 110 -15.68 -1.63 -2.47
CA TYR A 110 -14.29 -2.03 -2.26
C TYR A 110 -14.21 -3.38 -1.54
N LYS A 111 -13.40 -4.26 -2.14
CA LYS A 111 -12.99 -5.55 -1.62
C LYS A 111 -11.47 -5.60 -1.68
N THR A 112 -10.87 -6.07 -0.59
CA THR A 112 -9.42 -6.23 -0.51
C THR A 112 -8.95 -7.29 -1.48
N LEU A 113 -7.90 -7.00 -2.25
CA LEU A 113 -7.28 -7.91 -3.22
C LEU A 113 -5.77 -8.00 -3.00
N PRO A 114 -5.12 -9.15 -3.33
CA PRO A 114 -3.67 -9.21 -3.39
C PRO A 114 -3.13 -8.15 -4.36
N GLY A 115 -2.12 -7.40 -3.92
CA GLY A 115 -1.55 -6.26 -4.65
C GLY A 115 -2.11 -4.90 -4.22
N ASP A 116 -3.20 -4.84 -3.44
CA ASP A 116 -3.69 -3.58 -2.88
C ASP A 116 -2.64 -2.95 -1.96
N ILE A 117 -2.39 -1.66 -2.14
CA ILE A 117 -1.57 -0.85 -1.23
C ILE A 117 -2.50 -0.20 -0.20
N VAL A 118 -2.25 -0.48 1.08
CA VAL A 118 -2.99 0.08 2.20
C VAL A 118 -2.08 0.93 3.08
N ILE A 119 -2.68 1.86 3.81
CA ILE A 119 -1.99 2.66 4.82
C ILE A 119 -2.42 2.13 6.18
N LEU A 120 -1.46 1.61 6.94
CA LEU A 120 -1.67 1.25 8.32
C LEU A 120 -1.36 2.47 9.17
N THR A 121 -2.31 2.90 10.01
CA THR A 121 -2.17 4.15 10.76
C THR A 121 -2.85 4.06 12.13
N SER A 122 -2.26 4.74 13.11
CA SER A 122 -2.76 4.86 14.48
C SER A 122 -4.06 5.68 14.62
N ALA A 123 -4.40 6.51 13.62
CA ALA A 123 -5.62 7.30 13.61
C ALA A 123 -6.08 7.57 12.18
N LYS A 124 -7.39 7.52 11.94
CA LYS A 124 -7.97 7.84 10.63
C LYS A 124 -7.54 9.25 10.19
N PRO A 125 -6.88 9.40 9.03
CA PRO A 125 -6.47 10.70 8.52
C PRO A 125 -7.66 11.44 7.89
N GLU A 126 -7.79 12.73 8.17
CA GLU A 126 -8.77 13.61 7.53
C GLU A 126 -8.17 14.36 6.33
N ASN A 127 -6.85 14.32 6.17
CA ASN A 127 -6.09 14.81 5.03
C ASN A 127 -4.71 14.12 5.01
N VAL A 128 -3.89 14.36 3.99
CA VAL A 128 -2.55 13.76 3.95
C VAL A 128 -1.59 14.33 4.99
N SER A 129 -1.73 15.61 5.38
CA SER A 129 -0.81 16.22 6.35
C SER A 129 -0.93 15.60 7.75
N ASP A 130 -2.06 14.99 8.07
CA ASP A 130 -2.26 14.16 9.25
C ASP A 130 -1.27 12.98 9.35
N LEU A 131 -0.76 12.46 8.22
CA LEU A 131 0.27 11.42 8.21
C LEU A 131 1.62 11.96 8.71
N GLN A 132 1.87 13.26 8.61
CA GLN A 132 3.13 13.89 9.08
C GLN A 132 3.00 14.48 10.49
N ARG A 133 1.83 14.34 11.13
CA ARG A 133 1.56 14.93 12.44
C ARG A 133 2.31 14.20 13.54
N VAL A 134 2.96 14.97 14.42
CA VAL A 134 3.65 14.46 15.61
C VAL A 134 2.69 13.62 16.46
N GLY A 135 3.15 12.43 16.87
CA GLY A 135 2.38 11.49 17.67
C GLY A 135 1.45 10.58 16.89
N ARG A 136 1.39 10.69 15.56
CA ARG A 136 0.73 9.71 14.69
C ARG A 136 1.78 8.87 13.96
N THR A 137 1.62 7.57 14.04
CA THR A 137 2.39 6.61 13.26
C THR A 137 1.58 6.14 12.05
N TRP A 138 2.28 5.92 10.94
CA TRP A 138 1.74 5.28 9.75
C TRP A 138 2.84 4.57 8.96
N THR A 139 2.43 3.63 8.12
CA THR A 139 3.29 2.94 7.16
C THR A 139 2.49 2.44 5.97
N PHE A 140 3.15 2.29 4.82
CA PHE A 140 2.58 1.53 3.70
C PHE A 140 2.65 0.04 3.97
N ALA A 141 1.66 -0.69 3.47
CA ALA A 141 1.71 -2.14 3.37
C ALA A 141 1.02 -2.60 2.08
N VAL A 142 1.44 -3.74 1.54
CA VAL A 142 0.84 -4.36 0.37
C VAL A 142 0.18 -5.66 0.79
N VAL A 143 -1.06 -5.88 0.35
CA VAL A 143 -1.77 -7.12 0.60
C VAL A 143 -1.12 -8.24 -0.21
N THR A 144 -0.67 -9.29 0.46
CA THR A 144 -0.02 -10.44 -0.19
C THR A 144 -0.98 -11.60 -0.41
N SER A 145 -1.92 -11.79 0.52
CA SER A 145 -2.92 -12.86 0.48
C SER A 145 -4.15 -12.49 1.28
N ILE A 146 -5.30 -13.02 0.88
CA ILE A 146 -6.55 -12.93 1.65
C ILE A 146 -6.74 -14.26 2.35
N THR A 147 -7.17 -14.22 3.61
CA THR A 147 -7.39 -15.41 4.43
C THR A 147 -8.88 -15.54 4.70
N GLY A 148 -9.54 -16.50 4.06
CA GLY A 148 -10.95 -16.81 4.29
C GLY A 148 -11.73 -17.06 2.99
N ASP A 149 -12.41 -18.20 2.93
CA ASP A 149 -13.40 -18.50 1.89
C ASP A 149 -14.60 -17.57 2.04
N GLU A 150 -15.17 -17.17 0.91
CA GLU A 150 -16.43 -16.44 0.80
C GLU A 150 -17.64 -17.32 1.18
N THR A 151 -17.61 -17.96 2.35
CA THR A 151 -18.85 -18.50 2.91
C THR A 151 -19.64 -17.33 3.48
N GLU A 152 -20.70 -16.95 2.79
CA GLU A 152 -21.53 -15.75 3.05
C GLU A 152 -22.12 -15.67 4.47
N ASP A 153 -21.97 -16.70 5.30
CA ASP A 153 -22.51 -16.76 6.65
C ASP A 153 -21.43 -17.20 7.66
N ALA A 154 -20.67 -16.25 8.25
CA ALA A 154 -20.13 -16.30 9.64
C ALA A 154 -18.87 -15.43 9.90
N ALA A 155 -18.24 -14.80 8.91
CA ALA A 155 -17.04 -14.02 9.19
C ALA A 155 -17.38 -12.67 9.84
N THR A 156 -17.17 -12.55 11.16
CA THR A 156 -17.37 -11.30 11.93
C THR A 156 -16.25 -10.27 11.65
N TYR A 157 -15.21 -10.68 10.93
CA TYR A 157 -14.03 -9.89 10.58
C TYR A 157 -13.49 -10.33 9.21
N THR A 158 -12.79 -9.43 8.50
CA THR A 158 -12.05 -9.77 7.28
C THR A 158 -10.58 -9.96 7.62
N SER A 159 -9.96 -11.02 7.10
CA SER A 159 -8.56 -11.34 7.37
C SER A 159 -7.73 -11.35 6.10
N PHE A 160 -6.54 -10.75 6.17
CA PHE A 160 -5.56 -10.78 5.09
C PHE A 160 -4.15 -10.58 5.64
N THR A 161 -3.15 -11.02 4.87
CA THR A 161 -1.74 -10.83 5.19
C THR A 161 -1.20 -9.67 4.38
N VAL A 162 -0.37 -8.84 5.01
CA VAL A 162 0.29 -7.71 4.37
C VAL A 162 1.81 -7.76 4.56
N LYS A 163 2.55 -7.29 3.56
CA LYS A 163 3.97 -6.93 3.71
C LYS A 163 4.07 -5.43 3.97
N ALA A 164 4.58 -5.03 5.13
CA ALA A 164 4.77 -3.62 5.48
C ALA A 164 6.09 -3.06 4.93
N GLN A 165 6.13 -1.75 4.72
CA GLN A 165 7.33 -1.00 4.32
C GLN A 165 8.43 -1.03 5.39
N LYS A 166 8.03 -1.01 6.66
CA LYS A 166 8.90 -0.94 7.84
C LYS A 166 8.18 -1.55 9.03
N ASP A 167 8.97 -1.92 10.05
CA ASP A 167 8.42 -2.39 11.31
C ASP A 167 7.44 -1.37 11.89
N ILE A 168 6.30 -1.90 12.33
CA ILE A 168 5.33 -1.14 13.11
C ILE A 168 5.62 -1.50 14.55
N GLU A 169 5.97 -0.50 15.37
CA GLU A 169 6.02 -0.69 16.82
C GLU A 169 4.61 -1.05 17.30
N ILE A 170 4.38 -2.35 17.47
CA ILE A 170 3.12 -2.87 17.97
C ILE A 170 3.04 -2.44 19.42
N SER A 171 2.21 -1.45 19.73
CA SER A 171 1.87 -1.19 21.12
C SER A 171 1.24 -2.47 21.69
N ASP A 172 1.79 -2.96 22.80
CA ASP A 172 1.50 -4.22 23.52
C ASP A 172 0.00 -4.51 23.77
N GLY A 173 -0.88 -3.54 23.52
CA GLY A 173 -2.34 -3.65 23.61
C GLY A 173 -3.02 -4.41 22.47
N LEU A 174 -2.43 -4.52 21.28
CA LEU A 174 -3.06 -5.19 20.12
C LEU A 174 -2.69 -6.69 20.01
N GLN A 175 -1.72 -7.15 20.81
CA GLN A 175 -1.35 -8.57 20.92
C GLN A 175 -2.31 -9.38 21.83
N LYS A 176 -3.26 -8.73 22.51
CA LYS A 176 -4.17 -9.40 23.43
C LYS A 176 -5.57 -9.54 22.83
N SER A 177 -5.88 -10.73 22.34
CA SER A 177 -7.00 -11.52 22.87
C SER A 177 -7.29 -12.72 21.96
N LEU A 178 -6.65 -13.85 22.26
CA LEU A 178 -7.31 -15.16 22.20
C LEU A 178 -6.77 -15.96 23.39
N THR A 179 -7.41 -15.81 24.54
CA THR A 179 -7.38 -16.82 25.61
C THR A 179 -8.70 -17.57 25.58
#